data_AF-A0A538GDT9-F1
#
_entry.id   AF-A0A538GDT9-F1
#
_cell.length_a   1.000
_cell.length_b   1.000
_cell.length_c   1.000
_cell.angle_alpha   90.00
_cell.angle_beta   90.00
_cell.angle_gamma   90.00
#
_symmetry.space_group_name_H-M   'P 1'
#
loop_
_entity.id
_entity.type
_entity.pdbx_description
1 polymer ?
#
loop_
_entity_poly.entity_id
_entity_poly.type
_entity_poly.pdbx_seq_one_letter_code
_entity_poly.pdbx_strand_id
1 'polypeptide(L)'
;MRIHALEATHGYTYAQMGRFAAKPGTPAPQLAKGGGTDNPQYALVDAKTKQPVSNGARDLWVTETALTTALNTSYMAEQLANFGMVVGIALLLSGIGFSVLTLGGALRRRPGSAEAKAPTSRTVATVS
;
A
#
# COMPACT_ATOMS: atom_id res chain seq x y z
N MET A 1 -9.84 -10.41 -14.26
CA MET A 1 -8.78 -9.73 -15.02
C MET A 1 -8.15 -10.70 -16.00
N ARG A 2 -7.11 -11.50 -15.69
CA ARG A 2 -6.38 -12.36 -16.65
C ARG A 2 -7.21 -13.12 -17.71
N ILE A 3 -8.41 -13.60 -17.37
CA ILE A 3 -9.33 -14.27 -18.30
C ILE A 3 -9.83 -13.31 -19.40
N HIS A 4 -10.20 -12.07 -19.06
CA HIS A 4 -10.63 -11.05 -20.02
C HIS A 4 -9.47 -10.57 -20.90
N ALA A 5 -8.26 -10.48 -20.34
CA ALA A 5 -7.03 -10.23 -21.10
C ALA A 5 -6.83 -11.28 -22.19
N LEU A 6 -6.94 -12.55 -21.82
CA LEU A 6 -6.81 -13.69 -22.72
C LEU A 6 -7.95 -13.72 -23.73
N GLU A 7 -9.18 -13.43 -23.32
CA GLU A 7 -10.34 -13.37 -24.22
C GLU A 7 -10.17 -12.27 -25.29
N ALA A 8 -9.75 -11.07 -24.88
CA ALA A 8 -9.49 -9.94 -25.77
C ALA A 8 -8.29 -10.14 -26.71
N THR A 9 -7.39 -11.06 -26.36
CA THR A 9 -6.19 -11.40 -27.16
C THR A 9 -6.23 -12.81 -27.74
N HIS A 10 -7.42 -13.42 -27.82
CA HIS A 10 -7.65 -14.75 -28.39
C HIS A 10 -6.78 -15.87 -27.79
N GLY A 11 -6.47 -15.77 -26.49
CA GLY A 11 -5.72 -16.77 -25.72
C GLY A 11 -4.22 -16.54 -25.70
N TYR A 12 -3.71 -15.45 -26.28
CA TYR A 12 -2.28 -15.17 -26.36
C TYR A 12 -1.79 -14.22 -25.26
N THR A 13 -0.65 -14.57 -24.66
CA THR A 13 -0.02 -13.74 -23.63
C THR A 13 0.82 -12.61 -24.24
N TYR A 14 1.15 -11.60 -23.43
CA TYR A 14 2.00 -10.46 -23.84
C TYR A 14 3.28 -10.86 -24.60
N ALA A 15 3.94 -11.95 -24.18
CA ALA A 15 5.18 -12.43 -24.79
C ALA A 15 4.99 -13.15 -26.13
N GLN A 16 3.75 -13.56 -26.45
CA GLN A 16 3.42 -14.28 -27.68
C GLN A 16 2.93 -13.35 -28.80
N MET A 17 2.83 -12.06 -28.52
CA MET A 17 2.37 -11.03 -29.46
C MET A 17 3.53 -10.12 -29.87
N GLY A 18 3.52 -9.73 -31.14
CA GLY A 18 4.52 -8.83 -31.67
C GLY A 18 4.36 -7.41 -31.13
N ARG A 19 5.47 -6.69 -31.03
CA ARG A 19 5.50 -5.31 -30.56
C ARG A 19 4.67 -4.35 -31.41
N PHE A 20 4.63 -4.56 -32.72
CA PHE A 20 3.99 -3.67 -33.67
C PHE A 20 2.78 -4.33 -34.34
N ALA A 21 1.81 -3.52 -34.75
CA ALA A 21 0.77 -3.98 -35.66
C ALA A 21 1.43 -4.39 -36.98
N ALA A 22 1.07 -5.55 -37.54
CA ALA A 22 1.64 -6.02 -38.80
C ALA A 22 0.88 -5.44 -40.01
N LYS A 23 1.56 -5.27 -41.14
CA LYS A 23 0.93 -4.91 -42.42
C LYS A 23 -0.06 -6.00 -42.86
N PRO A 24 -1.16 -5.65 -43.54
CA PRO A 24 -2.01 -6.65 -44.21
C PRO A 24 -1.17 -7.52 -45.16
N GLY A 25 -1.33 -8.84 -45.08
CA GLY A 25 -0.58 -9.79 -45.91
C GLY A 25 0.85 -10.10 -45.44
N THR A 26 1.22 -9.70 -44.22
CA THR A 26 2.51 -10.09 -43.63
C THR A 26 2.63 -11.62 -43.57
N PRO A 27 3.73 -12.22 -44.07
CA PRO A 27 3.92 -13.67 -44.05
C PRO A 27 3.87 -14.26 -42.64
N ALA A 28 3.30 -15.45 -42.48
CA ALA A 28 3.20 -16.14 -41.19
C ALA A 28 4.53 -16.22 -40.39
N PRO A 29 5.71 -16.43 -41.01
CA PRO A 29 6.98 -16.45 -40.28
C PRO A 29 7.38 -15.08 -39.67
N GLN A 30 6.82 -13.99 -40.18
CA GLN A 30 7.07 -12.62 -39.71
C GLN A 30 6.03 -12.17 -38.68
N LEU A 31 4.99 -12.98 -38.46
CA LEU A 31 3.94 -12.73 -37.48
C LEU A 31 4.24 -13.48 -36.18
N ALA A 32 4.03 -12.80 -35.05
CA ALA A 32 4.00 -13.49 -33.77
C ALA A 32 2.75 -14.37 -33.68
N LYS A 33 2.79 -15.41 -32.84
CA LYS A 33 1.68 -16.37 -32.69
C LYS A 33 0.36 -15.69 -32.32
N GLY A 34 0.42 -14.66 -31.48
CA GLY A 34 -0.74 -13.87 -31.07
C GLY A 34 -1.02 -12.64 -31.94
N GLY A 35 -0.45 -12.57 -33.14
CA GLY A 35 -0.60 -11.44 -34.05
C GLY A 35 0.41 -10.32 -33.83
N GLY A 36 0.45 -9.40 -34.79
CA GLY A 36 1.49 -8.37 -34.87
C GLY A 36 2.85 -8.92 -35.31
N THR A 37 3.86 -8.06 -35.32
CA THR A 37 5.23 -8.38 -35.72
C THR A 37 6.23 -7.63 -34.84
N ASP A 38 7.39 -8.23 -34.61
CA ASP A 38 8.54 -7.56 -34.02
C ASP A 38 9.47 -6.95 -35.07
N ASN A 39 9.28 -7.30 -36.35
CA ASN A 39 10.09 -6.80 -37.44
C ASN A 39 9.55 -5.44 -37.93
N PRO A 40 10.32 -4.34 -37.80
CA PRO A 40 9.89 -3.02 -38.24
C PRO A 40 9.57 -2.94 -39.74
N GLN A 41 10.14 -3.80 -40.58
CA GLN A 41 9.88 -3.80 -42.03
C GLN A 41 8.44 -4.24 -42.37
N TYR A 42 7.88 -5.14 -41.56
CA TYR A 42 6.53 -5.67 -41.72
C TYR A 42 5.53 -4.97 -40.80
N ALA A 43 5.99 -4.04 -39.96
CA ALA A 43 5.13 -3.23 -39.13
C ALA A 43 4.31 -2.26 -39.98
N LEU A 44 3.03 -2.12 -39.65
CA LEU A 44 2.19 -1.07 -40.19
C LEU A 44 2.80 0.27 -39.78
N VAL A 45 3.02 1.17 -40.73
CA VAL A 45 3.60 2.49 -40.49
C VAL A 45 2.51 3.54 -40.64
N ASP A 46 2.41 4.43 -39.66
CA ASP A 46 1.49 5.56 -39.72
C ASP A 46 1.98 6.57 -40.77
N ALA A 47 1.09 6.96 -41.68
CA ALA A 47 1.38 7.88 -42.76
C ALA A 47 1.80 9.29 -42.27
N LYS A 48 1.33 9.71 -41.10
CA LYS A 48 1.58 11.05 -40.52
C LYS A 48 2.88 11.09 -39.73
N THR A 49 3.10 10.11 -38.85
CA THR A 49 4.26 10.10 -37.93
C THR A 49 5.46 9.37 -38.52
N LYS A 50 5.28 8.59 -39.59
CA LYS A 50 6.29 7.71 -40.20
C LYS A 50 6.86 6.68 -39.23
N GLN A 51 6.17 6.42 -38.12
CA GLN A 51 6.58 5.43 -37.12
C GLN A 51 5.75 4.14 -37.21
N PRO A 52 6.33 3.00 -36.82
CA PRO A 52 5.59 1.75 -36.64
C PRO A 52 4.46 1.91 -35.63
N VAL A 53 3.26 1.46 -36.01
CA VAL A 53 2.08 1.47 -35.15
C VAL A 53 2.24 0.39 -34.07
N SER A 54 2.03 0.76 -32.80
CA SER A 54 2.05 -0.18 -31.68
C SER A 54 0.96 -1.25 -31.81
N ASN A 55 1.21 -2.44 -31.29
CA ASN A 55 0.20 -3.48 -31.21
C ASN A 55 -0.77 -3.21 -30.05
N GLY A 56 -1.97 -2.71 -30.35
CA GLY A 56 -3.00 -2.41 -29.35
C GLY A 56 -3.43 -3.63 -28.50
N ALA A 57 -3.36 -4.86 -29.05
CA ALA A 57 -3.65 -6.07 -28.28
C ALA A 57 -2.59 -6.33 -27.19
N ARG A 58 -1.34 -5.95 -27.46
CA ARG A 58 -0.24 -6.03 -26.51
C ARG A 58 -0.31 -4.92 -25.47
N ASP A 59 -0.76 -3.73 -25.86
CA ASP A 59 -0.98 -2.59 -24.95
C ASP A 59 -2.14 -2.81 -23.98
N LEU A 60 -3.15 -3.62 -24.37
CA LEU A 60 -4.24 -4.08 -23.50
C LEU A 60 -3.73 -4.82 -22.26
N TRP A 61 -2.76 -5.73 -22.42
CA TRP A 61 -2.13 -6.45 -21.30
C TRP A 61 -1.36 -5.54 -20.35
N VAL A 62 -0.70 -4.51 -20.88
CA VAL A 62 0.03 -3.52 -20.07
C VAL A 62 -0.96 -2.70 -19.25
N THR A 63 -2.03 -2.24 -19.89
CA THR A 63 -3.09 -1.46 -19.26
C THR A 63 -3.77 -2.26 -18.15
N GLU A 64 -4.06 -3.54 -18.38
CA GLU A 64 -4.68 -4.41 -17.39
C GLU A 64 -3.80 -4.70 -16.18
N THR A 65 -2.49 -4.85 -16.40
CA THR A 65 -1.50 -4.99 -15.33
C THR A 65 -1.45 -3.72 -14.49
N ALA A 66 -1.47 -2.55 -15.14
CA ALA A 66 -1.48 -1.25 -14.45
C ALA A 66 -2.77 -1.06 -13.63
N LEU A 67 -3.93 -1.39 -14.19
CA LEU A 67 -5.23 -1.28 -13.50
C LEU A 67 -5.30 -2.22 -12.28
N THR A 68 -4.82 -3.45 -12.42
CA THR A 68 -4.80 -4.43 -11.32
C THR A 68 -3.84 -3.99 -10.20
N THR A 69 -2.66 -3.47 -10.57
CA THR A 69 -1.68 -2.95 -9.60
C THR A 69 -2.25 -1.73 -8.86
N ALA A 70 -2.91 -0.83 -9.58
CA ALA A 70 -3.56 0.34 -9.00
C ALA A 70 -4.64 -0.08 -7.99
N LEU A 71 -5.52 -1.02 -8.36
CA LEU A 71 -6.59 -1.51 -7.48
C LEU A 71 -6.07 -2.19 -6.20
N ASN A 72 -5.05 -3.03 -6.33
CA ASN A 72 -4.46 -3.69 -5.17
C ASN A 72 -3.73 -2.70 -4.25
N THR A 73 -3.04 -1.71 -4.85
CA THR A 73 -2.37 -0.66 -4.09
C THR A 73 -3.38 0.24 -3.38
N SER A 74 -4.50 0.59 -4.03
CA SER A 74 -5.56 1.38 -3.39
C SER A 74 -6.17 0.65 -2.20
N TYR A 75 -6.35 -0.67 -2.29
CA TYR A 75 -6.83 -1.47 -1.16
C TYR A 75 -5.84 -1.48 0.00
N MET A 76 -4.55 -1.66 -0.26
CA MET A 76 -3.51 -1.60 0.76
C MET A 76 -3.38 -0.20 1.40
N ALA A 77 -3.50 0.84 0.58
CA ALA A 77 -3.45 2.23 1.03
C ALA A 77 -4.59 2.56 2.00
N GLU A 78 -5.81 2.10 1.70
CA GLU A 78 -6.97 2.29 2.58
C GLU A 78 -6.78 1.62 3.94
N GLN A 79 -6.27 0.38 3.95
CA GLN A 79 -6.01 -0.34 5.21
C GLN A 79 -4.91 0.34 6.05
N LEU A 80 -3.86 0.85 5.40
CA LEU A 80 -2.80 1.59 6.08
C LEU A 80 -3.28 2.94 6.60
N ALA A 81 -4.14 3.64 5.85
CA ALA A 81 -4.73 4.90 6.26
C ALA A 81 -5.63 4.72 7.49
N ASN A 82 -6.51 3.72 7.49
CA ASN A 82 -7.38 3.43 8.63
C ASN A 82 -6.58 3.02 9.87
N PHE A 83 -5.58 2.16 9.71
CA PHE A 83 -4.68 1.80 10.81
C PHE A 83 -3.95 3.04 11.37
N GLY A 84 -3.34 3.84 10.50
CA GLY A 84 -2.59 5.04 10.90
C GLY A 84 -3.47 6.07 11.59
N MET A 85 -4.71 6.27 11.14
CA MET A 85 -5.66 7.18 11.76
C MET A 85 -6.03 6.73 13.18
N VAL A 86 -6.41 5.47 13.35
CA VAL A 86 -6.80 4.91 14.66
C VAL A 86 -5.62 4.94 15.64
N VAL A 87 -4.46 4.48 15.21
CA VAL A 87 -3.24 4.48 16.05
C VAL A 87 -2.81 5.91 16.38
N GLY A 88 -2.84 6.81 15.41
CA GLY A 88 -2.51 8.23 15.62
C GLY A 88 -3.41 8.88 16.67
N ILE A 89 -4.73 8.68 16.57
CA ILE A 89 -5.69 9.19 17.56
C ILE A 89 -5.42 8.58 18.94
N ALA A 90 -5.18 7.26 19.03
CA ALA A 90 -4.89 6.60 20.29
C ALA A 90 -3.62 7.13 20.97
N LEU A 91 -2.57 7.40 20.18
CA LEU A 91 -1.32 7.97 20.68
C LEU A 91 -1.49 9.42 21.15
N LEU A 92 -2.27 10.23 20.42
CA LEU A 92 -2.60 11.60 20.85
C LEU A 92 -3.35 11.60 22.19
N LEU A 93 -4.40 10.78 22.32
CA LEU A 93 -5.17 10.67 23.56
C LEU A 93 -4.29 10.18 24.72
N SER A 94 -3.43 9.19 24.47
CA SER A 94 -2.49 8.68 25.47
C SER A 94 -1.50 9.75 25.92
N GLY A 95 -0.89 10.48 24.98
CA GLY A 95 0.03 11.58 25.27
C GLY A 95 -0.63 12.70 26.07
N ILE A 96 -1.86 13.09 25.73
CA ILE A 96 -2.65 14.06 26.50
C ILE A 96 -2.93 13.53 27.91
N GLY A 97 -3.37 12.28 28.04
CA GLY A 97 -3.62 11.65 29.34
C GLY A 97 -2.40 11.67 30.25
N PHE A 98 -1.22 11.31 29.72
CA PHE A 98 0.03 11.43 30.46
C PHE A 98 0.40 12.87 30.81
N SER A 99 0.17 13.82 29.90
CA SER A 99 0.45 15.24 30.15
C SER A 99 -0.38 15.80 31.30
N VAL A 100 -1.65 15.42 31.40
CA VAL A 100 -2.53 15.82 32.51
C VAL A 100 -2.07 15.17 33.83
N LEU A 101 -1.69 13.89 33.81
CA LEU A 101 -1.22 13.19 35.01
C LEU A 101 0.08 13.78 35.57
N THR A 102 1.02 14.15 34.70
CA THR A 102 2.29 14.75 35.12
C THR A 102 2.09 16.15 35.69
N LEU A 103 1.28 16.99 35.03
CA LEU A 103 1.03 18.38 35.45
C LEU A 103 0.08 18.48 36.66
N GLY A 104 -0.97 17.65 36.71
CA GLY A 104 -2.05 17.75 37.70
C GLY A 104 -1.97 16.76 38.87
N GLY A 105 -1.42 15.56 38.65
CA GLY A 105 -1.42 14.45 39.63
C GLY A 105 -0.10 14.27 40.39
N ALA A 106 1.03 14.31 39.68
CA ALA A 106 2.35 14.06 40.29
C ALA A 106 2.89 15.24 41.13
N LEU A 107 2.51 16.47 40.79
CA LEU A 107 2.97 17.69 41.48
C LEU A 107 2.13 18.07 42.71
N ARG A 108 0.92 17.52 42.87
CA ARG A 108 0.03 17.84 44.00
C ARG A 108 0.22 16.84 45.14
N ARG A 109 1.31 17.00 45.92
CA ARG A 109 1.47 16.34 47.23
C ARG A 109 0.24 16.63 48.09
N ARG A 110 -0.45 15.59 48.58
CA ARG A 110 -1.38 15.72 49.72
C ARG A 110 -0.55 15.81 51.01
N PRO A 111 -0.51 16.95 51.73
CA PRO A 111 0.06 16.99 53.06
C PRO A 111 -0.97 16.38 54.03
N GLY A 112 -0.80 15.12 54.39
CA GLY A 112 -1.74 14.50 55.34
C GLY A 112 -1.63 12.99 55.41
N SER A 113 -0.46 12.45 55.76
CA SER A 113 -0.32 11.07 56.26
C SER A 113 0.93 10.91 57.13
N ALA A 114 1.27 11.95 57.89
CA ALA A 114 2.36 11.92 58.86
C ALA A 114 1.84 12.28 60.26
N GLU A 115 0.75 11.66 60.72
CA GLU A 115 0.41 11.68 62.14
C GLU A 115 -0.51 10.52 62.52
N ALA A 116 0.03 9.29 62.57
CA ALA A 116 -0.63 8.18 63.24
C ALA A 116 0.36 7.05 63.57
N LYS A 117 1.25 7.28 64.54
CA LYS A 117 1.60 6.31 65.60
C LYS A 117 2.79 6.81 66.42
N ALA A 118 2.50 7.26 67.63
CA ALA A 118 3.37 6.98 68.75
C ALA A 118 2.49 6.53 69.91
N PRO A 119 2.55 5.24 70.28
CA PRO A 119 2.32 4.92 71.67
C PRO A 119 3.52 4.18 72.26
N THR A 120 3.74 4.50 73.53
CA THR A 120 4.28 3.61 74.56
C THR A 120 5.79 3.66 74.81
N SER A 121 6.17 4.47 75.79
CA SER A 121 7.15 4.04 76.80
C SER A 121 6.68 4.54 78.18
N ARG A 122 5.96 3.68 78.90
CA ARG A 122 5.86 3.76 80.37
C ARG A 122 6.87 2.76 80.90
N THR A 123 8.10 3.21 81.09
CA THR A 123 9.09 2.46 81.88
C THR A 123 8.83 2.74 83.34
N VAL A 124 8.28 1.73 84.02
CA VAL A 124 8.12 1.69 85.48
C VAL A 124 9.40 1.07 86.05
N ALA A 125 10.19 1.87 86.76
CA ALA A 125 11.15 1.52 87.82
C ALA A 125 11.62 2.87 88.39
N THR A 126 11.69 3.14 89.70
CA THR A 126 12.44 2.40 90.73
C THR A 126 12.10 3.02 92.11
N VAL A 127 11.75 2.18 93.09
CA VAL A 127 12.22 2.15 94.50
C VAL A 127 12.20 3.44 95.35
N SER A 128 11.39 3.43 96.43
CA SER A 128 11.82 3.40 97.86
C SER A 128 10.60 3.41 98.78
#